data_AF-A0A7W7PI68-F1
#
_entry.id   AF-A0A7W7PI68-F1
#
_cell.length_a   1.000
_cell.length_b   1.000
_cell.length_c   1.000
_cell.angle_alpha   90.00
_cell.angle_beta   90.00
_cell.angle_gamma   90.00
#
_symmetry.space_group_name_H-M   'P 1'
#
loop_
_entity.id
_entity.type
_entity.pdbx_description
1 polymer ?
#
loop_
_entity_poly.entity_id
_entity_poly.type
_entity_poly.pdbx_seq_one_letter_code
_entity_poly.pdbx_strand_id
1 'polypeptide(L)'
;MGDGAVNVRAQVRSILASEARETFLLALGHRLGTSTRLVFVEEGPERLRAARACNEMMIVVWSQLWATRAPETASGYPDAEFLPVLLEKADAGDARPYLRDALESTLVHLRGSGAWSEPDGAGQ
;
A
#
# COMPACT_ATOMS: atom_id res chain seq x y z
N MET A 1 -19.26 15.10 18.13
CA MET A 1 -18.10 15.29 17.25
C MET A 1 -17.72 13.92 16.75
N GLY A 2 -18.30 13.51 15.62
CA GLY A 2 -18.00 12.22 15.01
C GLY A 2 -16.65 12.33 14.32
N ASP A 3 -15.71 11.51 14.74
CA ASP A 3 -14.39 11.37 14.16
C ASP A 3 -14.55 11.05 12.67
N GLY A 4 -14.08 11.95 11.81
CA GLY A 4 -14.08 11.78 10.36
C GLY A 4 -13.05 10.70 10.03
N ALA A 5 -13.42 9.44 10.24
CA ALA A 5 -12.57 8.30 9.98
C ALA A 5 -12.24 8.28 8.50
N VAL A 6 -11.07 8.82 8.19
CA VAL A 6 -10.42 8.84 6.88
C VAL A 6 -10.55 7.45 6.26
N ASN A 7 -11.29 7.36 5.15
CA ASN A 7 -11.46 6.10 4.44
C ASN A 7 -10.20 5.82 3.61
N VAL A 8 -9.24 5.09 4.19
CA VAL A 8 -7.98 4.69 3.55
C VAL A 8 -8.22 4.08 2.16
N ARG A 9 -9.29 3.30 1.98
CA ARG A 9 -9.62 2.71 0.67
C ARG A 9 -9.99 3.78 -0.35
N ALA A 10 -10.75 4.79 0.04
CA ALA A 10 -11.11 5.91 -0.83
C ALA A 10 -9.87 6.75 -1.18
N GLN A 11 -9.01 7.04 -0.19
CA GLN A 11 -7.77 7.78 -0.42
C GLN A 11 -6.86 7.06 -1.40
N VAL A 12 -6.60 5.76 -1.19
CA VAL A 12 -5.77 4.97 -2.11
C VAL A 12 -6.36 4.95 -3.52
N ARG A 13 -7.68 4.77 -3.67
CA ARG A 13 -8.31 4.84 -5.00
C ARG A 13 -8.13 6.20 -5.67
N SER A 14 -8.30 7.29 -4.92
CA SER A 14 -8.08 8.65 -5.42
C SER A 14 -6.61 8.86 -5.84
N ILE A 15 -5.66 8.39 -5.04
CA ILE A 15 -4.22 8.48 -5.34
C ILE A 15 -3.88 7.67 -6.59
N LEU A 16 -4.38 6.44 -6.69
CA LEU A 16 -4.22 5.62 -7.88
C LEU A 16 -4.80 6.35 -9.10
N ALA A 17 -5.93 7.05 -9.02
CA ALA A 17 -6.45 7.82 -10.16
C ALA A 17 -5.70 9.15 -10.47
N SER A 18 -4.60 9.45 -9.78
CA SER A 18 -3.89 10.74 -9.87
C SER A 18 -2.43 10.61 -10.33
N GLU A 19 -1.80 11.75 -10.63
CA GLU A 19 -0.36 11.85 -10.92
C GLU A 19 0.53 11.37 -9.76
N ALA A 20 -0.01 11.29 -8.53
CA ALA A 20 0.72 10.77 -7.37
C ALA A 20 0.86 9.24 -7.37
N ARG A 21 0.21 8.53 -8.30
CA ARG A 21 0.18 7.05 -8.39
C ARG A 21 1.57 6.43 -8.28
N GLU A 22 2.52 6.88 -9.10
CA GLU A 22 3.87 6.31 -9.11
C GLU A 22 4.60 6.54 -7.79
N THR A 23 4.57 7.76 -7.27
CA THR A 23 5.17 8.12 -5.98
C THR A 23 4.58 7.29 -4.85
N PHE A 24 3.25 7.08 -4.85
CA PHE A 24 2.56 6.22 -3.89
C PHE A 24 3.04 4.78 -3.95
N LEU A 25 3.10 4.17 -5.14
CA LEU A 25 3.50 2.77 -5.31
C LEU A 25 4.96 2.55 -4.89
N LEU A 26 5.87 3.47 -5.24
CA LEU A 26 7.27 3.42 -4.80
C LEU A 26 7.40 3.52 -3.28
N ALA A 27 6.68 4.49 -2.68
CA ALA A 27 6.70 4.73 -1.24
C ALA A 27 6.10 3.57 -0.44
N LEU A 28 5.03 2.95 -0.94
CA LEU A 28 4.39 1.78 -0.33
C LEU A 28 5.30 0.55 -0.45
N GLY A 29 5.88 0.30 -1.62
CA GLY A 29 6.80 -0.82 -1.84
C GLY A 29 8.03 -0.72 -0.93
N HIS A 30 8.61 0.47 -0.77
CA HIS A 30 9.73 0.70 0.14
C HIS A 30 9.36 0.36 1.59
N ARG A 31 8.18 0.79 2.06
CA ARG A 31 7.73 0.52 3.44
C ARG A 31 7.48 -0.95 3.70
N LEU A 32 6.84 -1.64 2.77
CA LEU A 32 6.66 -3.10 2.86
C LEU A 32 8.02 -3.82 2.89
N GLY A 33 9.01 -3.35 2.15
CA GLY A 33 10.38 -3.88 2.22
C GLY A 33 11.04 -3.66 3.58
N THR A 34 10.80 -2.50 4.22
CA THR A 34 11.21 -2.26 5.61
C THR A 34 10.46 -3.16 6.58
N SER A 35 9.15 -3.35 6.42
CA SER A 35 8.35 -4.28 7.24
C SER A 35 8.89 -5.71 7.15
N THR A 36 9.24 -6.21 5.96
CA THR A 36 9.89 -7.51 5.80
C THR A 36 11.14 -7.63 6.68
N ARG A 37 11.98 -6.59 6.74
CA ARG A 37 13.19 -6.59 7.58
C ARG A 37 12.87 -6.61 9.08
N LEU A 38 11.87 -5.84 9.50
CA LEU A 38 11.43 -5.76 10.90
C LEU A 38 10.88 -7.09 11.40
N VAL A 39 10.13 -7.82 10.56
CA VAL A 39 9.62 -9.16 10.88
C VAL A 39 10.75 -10.13 11.27
N PHE A 40 11.93 -10.00 10.68
CA PHE A 40 13.08 -10.84 11.06
C PHE A 40 13.76 -10.45 12.38
N VAL A 41 13.48 -9.24 12.90
CA VAL A 41 13.98 -8.76 14.19
C VAL A 41 13.07 -9.20 15.35
N GLU A 42 11.78 -9.37 15.09
CA GLU A 42 10.82 -9.90 16.07
C GLU A 42 11.15 -11.34 16.45
N GLU A 43 10.56 -11.92 17.50
CA GLU A 43 10.73 -13.34 17.92
C GLU A 43 9.47 -14.19 17.61
N GLY A 44 9.63 -15.46 17.22
CA GLY A 44 8.51 -16.41 17.01
C GLY A 44 8.48 -17.20 15.69
N PRO A 45 7.70 -18.29 15.61
CA PRO A 45 7.60 -19.13 14.41
C PRO A 45 6.82 -18.49 13.24
N GLU A 46 5.95 -17.50 13.52
CA GLU A 46 5.08 -16.86 12.53
C GLU A 46 5.82 -15.84 11.63
N ARG A 47 7.05 -15.46 11.98
CA ARG A 47 7.87 -14.47 11.25
C ARG A 47 8.08 -14.82 9.77
N LEU A 48 8.31 -16.09 9.47
CA LEU A 48 8.53 -16.50 8.08
C LEU A 48 7.27 -16.32 7.23
N ARG A 49 6.07 -16.49 7.81
CA ARG A 49 4.81 -16.28 7.11
C ARG A 49 4.55 -14.80 6.88
N ALA A 50 4.73 -13.97 7.91
CA ALA A 50 4.57 -12.52 7.78
C ALA A 50 5.59 -11.90 6.81
N ALA A 51 6.85 -12.31 6.86
CA ALA A 51 7.89 -11.84 5.93
C ALA A 51 7.58 -12.25 4.48
N ARG A 52 7.06 -13.47 4.29
CA ARG A 52 6.59 -13.93 2.99
C ARG A 52 5.42 -13.10 2.48
N ALA A 53 4.41 -12.84 3.32
CA ALA A 53 3.28 -11.99 2.95
C ALA A 53 3.71 -10.57 2.59
N CYS A 54 4.63 -9.96 3.35
CA CYS A 54 5.21 -8.66 3.00
C CYS A 54 5.92 -8.68 1.64
N ASN A 55 6.66 -9.75 1.34
CA ASN A 55 7.28 -9.94 0.03
C ASN A 55 6.25 -10.12 -1.10
N GLU A 56 5.20 -10.90 -0.89
CA GLU A 56 4.12 -11.09 -1.88
C GLU A 56 3.38 -9.78 -2.14
N MET A 57 3.11 -8.99 -1.10
CA MET A 57 2.54 -7.63 -1.24
C MET A 57 3.48 -6.70 -2.02
N MET A 58 4.80 -6.74 -1.78
CA MET A 58 5.75 -5.97 -2.59
C MET A 58 5.70 -6.37 -4.06
N ILE A 59 5.60 -7.66 -4.38
CA ILE A 59 5.48 -8.13 -5.77
C ILE A 59 4.23 -7.52 -6.42
N VAL A 60 3.08 -7.53 -5.73
CA VAL A 60 1.84 -6.90 -6.20
C VAL A 60 2.05 -5.40 -6.48
N VAL A 61 2.72 -4.68 -5.58
CA VAL A 61 3.05 -3.25 -5.74
C VAL A 61 3.95 -3.03 -6.97
N TRP A 62 5.00 -3.84 -7.15
CA TRP A 62 5.91 -3.71 -8.28
C TRP A 62 5.22 -4.03 -9.61
N SER A 63 4.35 -5.04 -9.65
CA SER A 63 3.52 -5.32 -10.83
C SER A 63 2.65 -4.12 -11.19
N GLN A 64 2.00 -3.48 -10.21
CA GLN A 64 1.20 -2.28 -10.44
C GLN A 64 2.04 -1.09 -10.91
N LEU A 65 3.24 -0.92 -10.36
CA LEU A 65 4.15 0.14 -10.78
C LEU A 65 4.59 -0.05 -12.24
N TRP A 66 4.96 -1.26 -12.63
CA TRP A 66 5.37 -1.53 -14.02
C TRP A 66 4.20 -1.36 -14.99
N ALA A 67 2.99 -1.75 -14.60
CA ALA A 67 1.79 -1.46 -15.38
C ALA A 67 1.51 0.05 -15.53
N THR A 68 1.95 0.86 -14.56
CA THR A 68 1.88 2.33 -14.65
C THR A 68 2.90 2.89 -15.64
N ARG A 69 4.14 2.35 -15.63
CA ARG A 69 5.25 2.85 -16.46
C ARG A 69 5.22 2.35 -17.91
N ALA A 70 4.70 1.16 -18.14
CA ALA A 70 4.72 0.49 -19.43
C ALA A 70 3.42 -0.33 -19.66
N PRO A 71 2.27 0.34 -19.82
CA PRO A 71 0.95 -0.31 -19.84
C PRO A 71 0.78 -1.31 -20.99
N GLU A 72 1.51 -1.15 -22.09
CA GLU A 72 1.48 -2.08 -23.24
C GLU A 72 2.16 -3.44 -22.97
N THR A 73 3.06 -3.52 -21.98
CA THR A 73 3.93 -4.68 -21.79
C THR A 73 3.83 -5.33 -20.41
N ALA A 74 3.30 -4.60 -19.42
CA ALA A 74 3.15 -5.08 -18.06
C ALA A 74 1.68 -5.30 -17.69
N SER A 75 1.38 -6.48 -17.15
CA SER A 75 0.08 -6.76 -16.55
C SER A 75 0.07 -6.32 -15.09
N GLY A 76 -0.72 -5.28 -14.80
CA GLY A 76 -1.03 -4.86 -13.43
C GLY A 76 -2.35 -5.44 -12.95
N TYR A 77 -2.83 -4.90 -11.84
CA TYR A 77 -4.17 -5.15 -11.32
C TYR A 77 -5.07 -3.96 -11.68
N PRO A 78 -6.38 -4.18 -11.93
CA PRO A 78 -7.33 -3.09 -11.92
C PRO A 78 -7.25 -2.34 -10.59
N ASP A 79 -7.30 -1.00 -10.61
CA ASP A 79 -7.15 -0.17 -9.40
C ASP A 79 -8.20 -0.53 -8.31
N ALA A 80 -9.39 -1.00 -8.72
CA ALA A 80 -10.43 -1.46 -7.81
C ALA A 80 -10.06 -2.75 -7.04
N GLU A 81 -9.21 -3.59 -7.64
CA GLU A 81 -8.75 -4.90 -7.15
C GLU A 81 -7.40 -4.83 -6.44
N PHE A 82 -6.61 -3.78 -6.67
CA PHE A 82 -5.28 -3.62 -6.07
C PHE A 82 -5.28 -3.79 -4.54
N LEU A 83 -6.14 -3.05 -3.83
CA LEU A 83 -6.25 -3.15 -2.36
C LEU A 83 -6.79 -4.51 -1.88
N PRO A 84 -7.87 -5.07 -2.46
CA PRO A 84 -8.31 -6.43 -2.17
C PRO A 84 -7.18 -7.46 -2.27
N VAL A 85 -6.36 -7.40 -3.32
CA VAL A 85 -5.24 -8.34 -3.51
C VAL A 85 -4.17 -8.16 -2.43
N LEU A 86 -3.82 -6.91 -2.06
CA LEU A 86 -2.88 -6.68 -0.96
C LEU A 86 -3.41 -7.23 0.38
N LEU A 87 -4.71 -7.03 0.65
CA LEU A 87 -5.35 -7.57 1.86
C LEU A 87 -5.34 -9.10 1.87
N GLU A 88 -5.62 -9.75 0.74
CA GLU A 88 -5.54 -11.21 0.62
C GLU A 88 -4.13 -11.73 0.97
N LYS A 89 -3.08 -11.08 0.48
CA LYS A 89 -1.69 -11.46 0.79
C LYS A 89 -1.33 -11.20 2.24
N ALA A 90 -1.79 -10.08 2.80
CA ALA A 90 -1.62 -9.80 4.22
C ALA A 90 -2.29 -10.86 5.09
N ASP A 91 -3.51 -11.27 4.75
CA ASP A 91 -4.30 -12.26 5.49
C ASP A 91 -3.64 -13.65 5.47
N ALA A 92 -3.09 -14.04 4.32
CA ALA A 92 -2.43 -15.33 4.15
C ALA A 92 -1.18 -15.51 5.03
N GLY A 93 -0.54 -14.42 5.48
CA GLY A 93 0.64 -14.46 6.33
C GLY A 93 0.52 -13.72 7.65
N ASP A 94 -0.69 -13.42 8.11
CA ASP A 94 -0.95 -12.65 9.35
C ASP A 94 -0.19 -11.30 9.41
N ALA A 95 -0.09 -10.63 8.25
CA ALA A 95 0.69 -9.42 8.05
C ALA A 95 -0.17 -8.14 7.94
N ARG A 96 -1.43 -8.19 8.38
CA ARG A 96 -2.33 -7.01 8.40
C ARG A 96 -1.75 -5.80 9.11
N PRO A 97 -1.07 -5.93 10.28
CA PRO A 97 -0.45 -4.78 10.93
C PRO A 97 0.57 -4.08 10.04
N TYR A 98 1.44 -4.85 9.36
CA TYR A 98 2.45 -4.30 8.46
C TYR A 98 1.85 -3.60 7.24
N LEU A 99 0.79 -4.17 6.64
CA LEU A 99 0.09 -3.53 5.53
C LEU A 99 -0.53 -2.19 5.96
N ARG A 100 -1.19 -2.17 7.14
CA ARG A 100 -1.78 -0.93 7.69
C ARG A 100 -0.70 0.13 7.91
N ASP A 101 0.37 -0.22 8.60
CA ASP A 101 1.45 0.69 8.94
C ASP A 101 2.13 1.25 7.68
N ALA A 102 2.36 0.40 6.68
CA ALA A 102 2.91 0.80 5.39
C ALA A 102 1.98 1.75 4.63
N LEU A 103 0.66 1.50 4.62
CA LEU A 103 -0.32 2.38 3.98
C LEU A 103 -0.39 3.74 4.69
N GLU A 104 -0.55 3.75 6.01
CA GLU A 104 -0.66 4.98 6.81
C GLU A 104 0.60 5.84 6.67
N SER A 105 1.78 5.23 6.81
CA SER A 105 3.05 5.93 6.64
C SER A 105 3.26 6.46 5.21
N THR A 106 2.74 5.75 4.20
CA THR A 106 2.78 6.23 2.79
C THR A 106 1.91 7.46 2.62
N LEU A 107 0.69 7.43 3.14
CA LEU A 107 -0.25 8.55 3.07
C LEU A 107 0.29 9.79 3.80
N VAL A 108 0.89 9.61 4.98
CA VAL A 108 1.56 10.69 5.71
C VAL A 108 2.67 11.31 4.87
N HIS A 109 3.51 10.49 4.22
CA HIS A 109 4.60 10.98 3.39
C HIS A 109 4.13 11.75 2.16
N LEU A 110 3.08 11.29 1.46
CA LEU A 110 2.54 11.99 0.29
C LEU A 110 1.92 13.34 0.65
N ARG A 111 1.24 13.42 1.80
CA ARG A 111 0.72 14.68 2.33
C ARG A 111 1.86 15.64 2.70
N GLY A 112 2.88 15.13 3.39
CA GLY A 112 4.04 15.94 3.80
C GLY A 112 4.91 16.44 2.64
N SER A 113 4.95 15.72 1.52
CA SER A 113 5.70 16.13 0.33
C SER A 113 4.91 17.05 -0.62
N GLY A 114 3.62 17.27 -0.37
CA GLY A 114 2.73 17.99 -1.28
C GLY A 114 2.42 17.23 -2.58
N ALA A 115 2.87 15.97 -2.71
CA ALA A 115 2.63 15.15 -3.90
C ALA A 115 1.17 14.76 -4.07
N TRP A 116 0.39 14.77 -2.98
CA TRP A 116 -1.05 14.54 -3.01
C TRP A 116 -1.73 15.31 -1.89
N SER A 117 -2.87 15.91 -2.20
CA SER A 117 -3.79 16.51 -1.23
C SER A 117 -5.12 15.79 -1.31
N GLU A 118 -5.80 15.65 -0.17
CA GLU A 118 -7.11 15.02 -0.13
C GLU A 118 -8.10 15.85 -0.95
N PRO A 119 -8.90 15.23 -1.84
CA PRO A 119 -9.88 15.97 -2.61
C PRO A 119 -10.87 16.65 -1.67
N ASP A 120 -11.03 17.97 -1.82
CA ASP A 120 -11.98 18.78 -1.05
C ASP A 120 -13.38 18.15 -1.15
N GLY A 121 -13.89 17.58 -0.05
CA GLY A 121 -15.24 17.01 0.00
C GLY A 121 -15.43 15.69 0.75
N ALA A 122 -14.38 15.03 1.27
CA ALA A 122 -14.54 13.82 2.09
C ALA A 122 -14.95 14.08 3.56
N GLY A 123 -15.40 15.30 3.87
CA GLY A 123 -15.70 15.75 5.23
C GLY A 123 -16.99 16.56 5.37
N GLN A 124 -18.02 16.25 4.58
CA GLN A 124 -19.38 16.76 4.79
C GLN A 124 -20.39 15.62 4.85
#